data_AF-A0A960BS93-F1
#
_entry.id   AF-A0A960BS93-F1
#
_cell.length_a   1.000
_cell.length_b   1.000
_cell.length_c   1.000
_cell.angle_alpha   90.00
_cell.angle_beta   90.00
_cell.angle_gamma   90.00
#
_symmetry.space_group_name_H-M   'P 1'
#
loop_
_entity.id
_entity.type
_entity.pdbx_description
1 polymer ?
#
loop_
_entity_poly.entity_id
_entity_poly.type
_entity_poly.pdbx_seq_one_letter_code
_entity_poly.pdbx_strand_id
1 'polypeptide(L)'
;MPARLAHRQAALRRLLNQWDPLGVYDDLLDFPPDEYRCMEGQLLLRLESGADESEIGDYLRLELVDHFGLRPDACNRADFARRLVDWFASLPTP
;
A
#
# COMPACT_ATOMS: atom_id res chain seq x y z
N MET A 1 -11.64 13.76 -13.37
CA MET A 1 -11.81 12.72 -12.34
C MET A 1 -10.92 11.48 -12.56
N PRO A 2 -10.87 10.80 -13.73
CA PRO A 2 -10.08 9.57 -13.89
C PRO A 2 -8.55 9.77 -13.78
N ALA A 3 -8.03 10.92 -14.24
CA ALA A 3 -6.59 11.22 -14.18
C ALA A 3 -6.04 11.33 -12.74
N ARG A 4 -6.85 11.83 -11.79
CA ARG A 4 -6.44 11.96 -10.38
C ARG A 4 -6.37 10.61 -9.69
N LEU A 5 -7.35 9.74 -9.95
CA LEU A 5 -7.34 8.36 -9.45
C LEU A 5 -6.15 7.58 -10.00
N ALA A 6 -5.90 7.66 -11.32
CA ALA A 6 -4.75 7.01 -11.94
C ALA A 6 -3.42 7.50 -11.36
N HIS A 7 -3.30 8.80 -11.08
CA HIS A 7 -2.12 9.36 -10.43
C HIS A 7 -1.94 8.85 -8.99
N ARG A 8 -3.02 8.81 -8.20
CA ARG A 8 -3.02 8.26 -6.84
C ARG A 8 -2.64 6.78 -6.82
N GLN A 9 -3.19 5.98 -7.74
CA GLN A 9 -2.84 4.58 -7.90
C GLN A 9 -1.37 4.39 -8.26
N ALA A 10 -0.85 5.19 -9.20
CA ALA A 10 0.56 5.13 -9.57
C ALA A 10 1.50 5.51 -8.40
N ALA A 11 1.14 6.53 -7.61
CA ALA A 11 1.89 6.92 -6.42
C ALA A 11 1.82 5.84 -5.33
N LEU A 12 0.64 5.28 -5.05
CA LEU A 12 0.46 4.20 -4.10
C LEU A 12 1.25 2.95 -4.50
N ARG A 13 1.20 2.56 -5.79
CA ARG A 13 1.98 1.43 -6.32
C ARG A 13 3.47 1.60 -6.06
N ARG A 14 4.01 2.82 -6.22
CA ARG A 14 5.42 3.10 -5.87
C ARG A 14 5.70 2.93 -4.38
N LEU A 15 4.80 3.35 -3.50
CA LEU A 15 4.96 3.16 -2.06
C LEU A 15 4.94 1.68 -1.67
N LEU A 16 4.04 0.89 -2.26
CA LEU A 16 3.93 -0.55 -2.05
C LEU A 16 5.18 -1.28 -2.53
N ASN A 17 5.64 -0.97 -3.75
CA ASN A 17 6.85 -1.55 -4.32
C ASN A 17 8.11 -1.18 -3.52
N GLN A 18 8.16 0.01 -2.91
CA GLN A 18 9.29 0.38 -2.04
C GLN A 18 9.25 -0.29 -0.66
N TRP A 19 8.07 -0.66 -0.18
CA TRP A 19 7.92 -1.35 1.09
C TRP A 19 8.25 -2.84 0.98
N ASP A 20 7.85 -3.45 -0.12
CA ASP A 20 8.22 -4.78 -0.58
C ASP A 20 8.31 -5.89 0.49
N PRO A 21 7.21 -6.20 1.18
CA PRO A 21 7.21 -7.24 2.21
C PRO A 21 7.50 -8.65 1.67
N LEU A 22 7.34 -8.89 0.36
CA LEU A 22 7.68 -10.17 -0.29
C LEU A 22 9.17 -10.27 -0.67
N GLY A 23 9.91 -9.16 -0.68
CA GLY A 23 11.33 -9.14 -1.04
C GLY A 23 11.58 -9.43 -2.53
N VAL A 24 10.60 -9.13 -3.39
CA VAL A 24 10.65 -9.43 -4.82
C VAL A 24 10.97 -8.19 -5.66
N TYR A 25 10.79 -6.99 -5.11
CA TYR A 25 11.07 -5.74 -5.80
C TYR A 25 12.58 -5.53 -5.95
N ASP A 26 13.02 -5.33 -7.19
CA ASP A 26 14.38 -4.97 -7.56
C ASP A 26 14.31 -3.83 -8.58
N ASP A 27 14.97 -2.70 -8.28
CA ASP A 27 14.95 -1.49 -9.11
C ASP A 27 15.91 -1.55 -10.30
N LEU A 28 16.81 -2.54 -10.33
CA LEU A 28 17.78 -2.81 -11.39
C LEU A 28 17.31 -3.92 -12.34
N LEU A 29 16.28 -4.68 -11.97
CA LEU A 29 15.67 -5.73 -12.79
C LEU A 29 14.32 -5.29 -13.37
N ASP A 30 13.92 -5.91 -14.48
CA ASP A 30 12.58 -5.75 -15.07
C ASP A 30 11.54 -6.49 -14.22
N PHE A 31 11.30 -5.98 -13.01
CA PHE A 31 10.37 -6.55 -12.05
C PHE A 31 8.93 -6.12 -12.36
N PRO A 32 7.93 -7.03 -12.33
CA PRO A 32 6.53 -6.69 -12.55
C PRO A 32 6.03 -5.67 -11.52
N PRO A 33 5.70 -4.42 -11.90
CA PRO A 33 5.34 -3.40 -10.93
C PRO A 33 3.98 -3.66 -10.26
N ASP A 34 3.23 -4.65 -10.73
CA ASP A 34 1.85 -4.94 -10.36
C ASP A 34 1.68 -6.03 -9.30
N GLU A 35 2.77 -6.50 -8.68
CA GLU A 35 2.73 -7.49 -7.59
C GLU A 35 1.69 -7.13 -6.50
N TYR A 36 1.69 -5.87 -6.07
CA TYR A 36 0.81 -5.38 -5.02
C TYR A 36 -0.48 -4.74 -5.54
N ARG A 37 -0.80 -4.89 -6.84
CA ARG A 37 -1.97 -4.26 -7.47
C ARG A 37 -3.28 -4.66 -6.80
N CYS A 38 -3.38 -5.88 -6.27
CA CYS A 38 -4.55 -6.39 -5.56
C CYS A 38 -4.92 -5.52 -4.34
N MET A 39 -3.94 -4.89 -3.69
CA MET A 39 -4.18 -4.03 -2.53
C MET A 39 -4.51 -2.57 -2.87
N GLU A 40 -4.14 -2.09 -4.07
CA GLU A 40 -4.21 -0.66 -4.43
C GLU A 40 -5.63 -0.08 -4.26
N GLY A 41 -6.64 -0.76 -4.81
CA GLY A 41 -8.02 -0.25 -4.78
C GLY A 41 -8.61 -0.23 -3.37
N GLN A 42 -8.35 -1.27 -2.59
CA GLN A 42 -8.86 -1.43 -1.23
C GLN A 42 -8.19 -0.47 -0.24
N LEU A 43 -6.90 -0.18 -0.43
CA LEU A 43 -6.17 0.84 0.34
C LEU A 43 -6.68 2.25 0.03
N LEU A 44 -6.81 2.61 -1.24
CA LEU A 44 -7.33 3.93 -1.62
C LEU A 44 -8.74 4.17 -1.08
N LEU A 45 -9.62 3.17 -1.17
CA LEU A 45 -10.98 3.27 -0.65
C LEU A 45 -11.00 3.53 0.87
N ARG A 46 -10.17 2.81 1.63
CA ARG A 46 -10.05 2.99 3.09
C ARG A 46 -9.51 4.37 3.44
N LEU A 47 -8.43 4.80 2.79
CA LEU A 47 -7.84 6.12 3.00
C LEU A 47 -8.83 7.24 2.63
N GLU A 48 -9.57 7.11 1.53
CA GLU A 48 -10.62 8.05 1.13
C GLU A 48 -11.80 8.08 2.12
N SER A 49 -12.05 6.97 2.83
CA SER A 49 -13.06 6.87 3.88
C SER A 49 -12.58 7.37 5.24
N GLY A 50 -11.31 7.79 5.36
CA GLY A 50 -10.73 8.32 6.59
C GLY A 50 -10.17 7.26 7.54
N ALA A 51 -9.80 6.08 7.02
CA ALA A 51 -9.21 5.01 7.83
C ALA A 51 -7.90 5.47 8.51
N ASP A 52 -7.75 5.10 9.78
CA ASP A 52 -6.56 5.44 10.57
C ASP A 52 -5.42 4.42 10.43
N GLU A 53 -4.29 4.68 11.10
CA GLU A 53 -3.10 3.81 11.05
C GLU A 53 -3.39 2.37 11.52
N SER A 54 -4.28 2.20 12.50
CA SER A 54 -4.64 0.88 13.03
C SER A 54 -5.46 0.10 12.01
N GLU A 55 -6.47 0.74 11.42
CA GLU A 55 -7.33 0.13 10.41
C GLU A 55 -6.55 -0.26 9.15
N ILE A 56 -5.62 0.60 8.71
CA ILE A 56 -4.71 0.29 7.59
C ILE A 56 -3.76 -0.85 7.99
N GLY A 57 -3.20 -0.84 9.19
CA GLY A 57 -2.32 -1.89 9.69
C GLY A 57 -3.00 -3.27 9.75
N ASP A 58 -4.25 -3.31 10.18
CA ASP A 58 -5.07 -4.52 10.23
C ASP A 58 -5.38 -5.05 8.83
N TYR A 59 -5.73 -4.18 7.89
CA TYR A 59 -5.92 -4.56 6.50
C TYR A 59 -4.63 -5.14 5.90
N LEU A 60 -3.49 -4.47 6.08
CA LEU A 60 -2.20 -4.96 5.60
C LEU A 60 -1.83 -6.31 6.24
N ARG A 61 -2.14 -6.51 7.52
CA ARG A 61 -1.92 -7.80 8.18
C ARG A 61 -2.75 -8.91 7.51
N LEU A 62 -4.03 -8.67 7.26
CA LEU A 62 -4.92 -9.63 6.62
C LEU A 62 -4.40 -10.01 5.22
N GLU A 63 -4.07 -9.02 4.39
CA GLU A 63 -3.52 -9.30 3.05
C GLU A 63 -2.21 -10.09 3.15
N LEU A 64 -1.25 -9.64 3.97
CA LEU A 64 0.05 -10.30 4.04
C LEU A 64 -0.04 -11.74 4.58
N VAL A 65 -0.86 -11.98 5.59
CA VAL A 65 -0.96 -13.30 6.22
C VAL A 65 -1.89 -14.22 5.42
N ASP A 66 -3.10 -13.76 5.12
CA ASP A 66 -4.15 -14.63 4.61
C ASP A 66 -4.08 -14.77 3.09
N HIS A 67 -3.69 -13.70 2.38
CA HIS A 67 -3.61 -13.70 0.92
C HIS A 67 -2.20 -14.03 0.42
N PHE A 68 -1.15 -13.46 1.01
CA PHE A 68 0.24 -13.72 0.61
C PHE A 68 0.92 -14.85 1.39
N GLY A 69 0.33 -15.34 2.49
CA GLY A 69 0.89 -16.44 3.27
C GLY A 69 2.14 -16.09 4.07
N LEU A 70 2.42 -14.80 4.30
CA LEU A 70 3.55 -14.35 5.12
C LEU A 70 3.30 -14.59 6.60
N ARG A 71 4.40 -14.65 7.36
CA ARG A 71 4.31 -14.66 8.82
C ARG A 71 3.79 -13.31 9.34
N PRO A 72 3.02 -13.30 10.45
CA PRO A 72 2.56 -12.06 11.08
C PRO A 72 3.66 -11.13 11.58
N ASP A 73 4.93 -11.53 11.59
CA ASP A 73 6.08 -10.73 12.01
C ASP A 73 7.08 -10.47 10.88
N ALA A 74 6.74 -10.81 9.63
CA ALA A 74 7.66 -10.75 8.49
C ALA A 74 8.13 -9.32 8.12
N CYS A 75 7.36 -8.29 8.45
CA CYS A 75 7.67 -6.90 8.08
C CYS A 75 7.13 -5.89 9.09
N ASN A 76 7.69 -4.67 9.06
CA ASN A 76 7.23 -3.56 9.88
C ASN A 76 5.97 -2.90 9.28
N ARG A 77 4.82 -3.55 9.48
CA ARG A 77 3.52 -3.09 8.97
C ARG A 77 3.07 -1.78 9.60
N ALA A 78 3.35 -1.56 10.89
CA ALA A 78 2.89 -0.38 11.62
C ALA A 78 3.50 0.90 11.03
N ASP A 79 4.81 0.90 10.79
CA ASP A 79 5.47 2.06 10.17
C ASP A 79 4.97 2.33 8.75
N PHE A 80 4.66 1.27 7.99
CA PHE A 80 4.13 1.44 6.65
C PHE A 80 2.68 1.95 6.64
N ALA A 81 1.84 1.47 7.58
CA ALA A 81 0.48 1.96 7.74
C ALA A 81 0.47 3.47 8.04
N ARG A 82 1.30 3.91 9.00
CA ARG A 82 1.52 5.33 9.29
C ARG A 82 1.95 6.12 8.05
N ARG A 83 2.95 5.61 7.33
CA ARG A 83 3.45 6.24 6.09
C ARG A 83 2.34 6.41 5.05
N LEU A 84 1.41 5.46 4.92
CA LEU A 84 0.28 5.55 3.98
C LEU A 84 -0.72 6.62 4.40
N VAL A 85 -1.06 6.70 5.69
CA VAL A 85 -1.96 7.72 6.24
C VAL A 85 -1.35 9.12 6.06
N ASP A 86 -0.09 9.30 6.46
CA ASP A 86 0.64 10.57 6.30
C ASP A 86 0.73 11.00 4.83
N TRP A 87 1.08 10.05 3.95
CA TRP A 87 1.13 10.30 2.52
C TRP A 87 -0.24 10.76 1.99
N PHE A 88 -1.31 10.07 2.35
CA PHE A 88 -2.63 10.40 1.85
C PHE A 88 -3.12 11.77 2.35
N ALA A 89 -2.86 12.08 3.62
CA ALA A 89 -3.16 13.38 4.22
C ALA A 89 -2.36 14.54 3.60
N SER A 90 -1.15 14.25 3.08
CA SER A 90 -0.33 15.25 2.37
C SER A 90 -0.82 15.57 0.95
N LEU A 91 -1.73 14.74 0.39
CA LEU A 91 -2.28 15.01 -0.93
C LEU A 91 -3.17 16.26 -0.88
N PRO A 92 -3.17 17.08 -1.94
CA PRO A 92 -4.09 18.21 -2.02
C PRO A 92 -5.52 17.72 -1.84
N THR A 93 -6.28 18.34 -0.94
CA THR A 93 -7.73 18.18 -0.85
C THR A 93 -8.39 18.65 -2.16
N PRO A 94 -9.56 18.10 -2.54
CA PRO A 94 -10.29 18.55 -3.72
C PRO A 94 -10.59 20.05 -3.71
#